data_AF-A0A6J6LJG0-F1
#
_entry.id   AF-A0A6J6LJG0-F1
#
_cell.length_a   1.000
_cell.length_b   1.000
_cell.length_c   1.000
_cell.angle_alpha   90.00
_cell.angle_beta   90.00
_cell.angle_gamma   90.00
#
_symmetry.space_group_name_H-M   'P 1'
#
loop_
_entity.id
_entity.type
_entity.pdbx_description
1 polymer ?
#
loop_
_entity_poly.entity_id
_entity_poly.type
_entity_poly.pdbx_seq_one_letter_code
_entity_poly.pdbx_strand_id
1 'polypeptide(L)' 'MFDVEAVFMFPWATRLETYGVFGLIEMLIFVVILALGLLYAWRKKVLQWA' A
#
# COMPACT_ATOMS: atom_id res chain seq x y z
N MET A 1 -10.13 -1.88 -5.12
CA MET A 1 -8.66 -1.96 -5.26
C MET A 1 -8.03 -1.78 -3.89
N PHE A 2 -8.10 -0.56 -3.33
CA PHE A 2 -7.49 -0.17 -2.04
C PHE A 2 -7.84 -1.05 -0.83
N ASP A 3 -9.03 -1.63 -0.81
CA ASP A 3 -9.51 -2.49 0.29
C ASP A 3 -8.68 -3.78 0.40
N VAL A 4 -8.43 -4.44 -0.73
CA VAL A 4 -7.65 -5.69 -0.79
C VAL A 4 -6.19 -5.45 -0.37
N GLU A 5 -5.64 -4.30 -0.75
CA GLU A 5 -4.27 -3.90 -0.41
C GLU A 5 -4.11 -3.66 1.10
N ALA A 6 -5.13 -3.10 1.77
CA ALA A 6 -5.15 -2.92 3.22
C ALA A 6 -5.20 -4.26 3.98
N VAL A 7 -5.89 -5.28 3.44
CA VAL A 7 -5.93 -6.63 4.02
C VAL A 7 -4.53 -7.26 4.06
N PHE A 8 -3.66 -6.96 3.10
CA PHE A 8 -2.27 -7.42 3.11
C PHE A 8 -1.38 -6.70 4.13
N MET A 9 -1.71 -5.45 4.50
CA MET A 9 -0.95 -4.68 5.48
C MET A 9 -1.18 -5.18 6.92
N PHE A 10 -2.36 -5.71 7.22
CA PHE A 10 -2.71 -6.23 8.55
C PHE A 10 -1.76 -7.31 9.09
N PRO A 11 -1.54 -8.44 8.40
CA PRO A 11 -0.67 -9.50 8.91
C PRO A 11 0.78 -9.04 9.07
N TRP A 12 1.28 -8.18 8.17
CA TRP A 12 2.59 -7.56 8.35
C TRP A 12 2.65 -6.69 9.62
N ALA A 13 1.64 -5.85 9.84
CA ALA A 13 1.59 -4.95 11.00
C ALA A 13 1.55 -5.72 12.33
N THR A 14 0.87 -6.88 12.37
CA THR A 14 0.82 -7.75 13.56
C THR A 14 2.15 -8.45 13.88
N ARG A 15 3.09 -8.49 12.93
CA ARG A 15 4.35 -9.23 13.02
C ARG A 15 5.58 -8.31 12.89
N LEU A 16 5.38 -7.00 13.03
CA LEU A 16 6.42 -5.97 12.91
C LEU A 16 7.66 -6.26 13.77
N GLU A 17 7.46 -6.78 14.99
CA GLU A 17 8.54 -7.12 15.91
C GLU A 17 9.44 -8.27 15.41
N THR A 18 8.94 -9.15 14.55
CA THR A 18 9.69 -10.30 14.02
C THR A 18 10.52 -9.94 12.79
N TYR A 19 10.06 -8.98 11.98
CA TYR A 19 10.71 -8.64 10.71
C TYR A 19 11.80 -7.56 10.84
N GLY A 20 11.79 -6.79 11.93
CA GLY A 20 12.79 -5.76 12.18
C GLY A 20 12.90 -4.74 11.04
N VAL A 21 14.13 -4.27 10.76
CA VAL A 21 14.39 -3.24 9.74
C VAL A 21 14.10 -3.73 8.32
N PHE A 22 14.28 -5.03 8.06
CA PHE A 22 14.02 -5.61 6.74
C PHE A 22 12.53 -5.50 6.38
N GLY A 23 11.64 -5.89 7.30
CA GLY A 23 10.20 -5.76 7.08
C GLY A 23 9.72 -4.32 6.95
N LEU A 24 10.42 -3.36 7.58
CA LEU A 24 10.13 -1.94 7.41
C LEU A 24 10.39 -1.47 5.97
N ILE A 25 11.52 -1.88 5.38
CA ILE A 25 11.90 -1.50 4.01
C ILE A 25 10.92 -2.13 3.01
N GLU A 26 10.57 -3.41 3.18
CA GLU A 26 9.62 -4.09 2.30
C GLU A 26 8.26 -3.38 2.29
N MET A 27 7.76 -2.97 3.46
CA MET A 27 6.49 -2.25 3.50
C MET A 27 6.56 -0.82 3.02
N LEU A 28 7.69 -0.15 3.20
CA LEU A 28 7.88 1.18 2.64
C LEU A 28 7.82 1.13 1.11
N ILE A 29 8.46 0.13 0.50
CA ILE A 29 8.39 -0.11 -0.95
C ILE A 29 6.94 -0.41 -1.37
N PHE A 30 6.23 -1.27 -0.65
CA PHE A 30 4.84 -1.60 -0.94
C PHE A 30 3.94 -0.36 -0.92
N VAL A 31 4.03 0.45 0.13
CA VAL A 31 3.24 1.70 0.26
C VAL A 31 3.58 2.69 -0.85
N VAL A 32 4.84 2.81 -1.25
CA VAL A 32 5.25 3.68 -2.37
C VAL A 32 4.63 3.22 -3.68
N ILE A 33 4.60 1.91 -3.96
CA ILE A 33 3.95 1.37 -5.16
C ILE A 33 2.45 1.70 -5.17
N LEU A 34 1.76 1.53 -4.03
CA LEU A 34 0.35 1.90 -3.89
C LEU A 34 0.13 3.40 -4.12
N ALA A 35 0.99 4.24 -3.53
CA ALA A 35 0.91 5.69 -3.68
C ALA A 35 1.10 6.12 -5.15
N LEU A 36 2.01 5.46 -5.88
CA LEU A 36 2.20 5.68 -7.32
C LEU A 36 0.99 5.23 -8.14
N GLY A 37 0.40 4.07 -7.82
CA GLY A 37 -0.83 3.59 -8.43
C GLY A 37 -2.01 4.55 -8.21
N LEU A 38 -2.16 5.07 -6.99
CA LEU A 38 -3.16 6.07 -6.64
C LEU A 38 -2.93 7.39 -7.36
N LEU A 39 -1.68 7.86 -7.40
CA LEU A 39 -1.30 9.08 -8.11
C LEU A 39 -1.57 8.96 -9.61
N TYR A 40 -1.32 7.80 -10.20
CA TYR A 40 -1.64 7.50 -11.59
C TYR A 40 -3.17 7.51 -11.82
N ALA A 41 -3.93 6.82 -10.97
CA ALA A 41 -5.39 6.80 -11.05
C ALA A 41 -6.01 8.20 -10.91
N TRP A 42 -5.43 9.02 -10.02
CA TRP A 42 -5.84 10.41 -9.81
C TRP A 42 -5.53 11.28 -11.04
N ARG A 43 -4.33 11.15 -11.63
CA ARG A 43 -3.94 11.84 -12.87
C ARG A 43 -4.82 11.47 -14.05
N LYS A 44 -5.29 10.23 -14.14
CA LYS A 44 -6.23 9.78 -15.18
C LYS A 44 -7.69 10.22 -14.93
N LYS A 45 -7.99 10.95 -13.85
CA LYS A 45 -9.35 11.38 -13.48
C LYS A 45 -10.39 10.25 -13.51
N VAL A 46 -9.97 9.01 -13.21
CA VAL A 46 -10.88 7.83 -13.20
C VAL A 46 -11.85 7.87 -12.01
N LEU A 47 -11.65 8.82 -11.10
CA LEU A 47 -12.54 9.12 -9.97
C LEU A 47 -13.70 10.07 -10.35
N GLN A 48 -13.99 10.24 -11.65
CA GLN A 48 -15.24 10.86 -12.08
C GLN A 48 -16.37 9.86 -11.91
N TRP A 49 -17.06 9.97 -10.77
CA TRP A 49 -18.43 9.49 -10.65
C TRP A 49 -19.30 10.25 -11.63
N ALA A 50 -20.07 9.51 -12.44
CA ALA A 50 -21.26 10.02 -13.11
C ALA A 50 -22.39 10.18 -12.08
#